data_AF-A0A1I0S6Q4-F1
#
_entry.id   AF-A0A1I0S6Q4-F1
#
_cell.length_a   1.000
_cell.length_b   1.000
_cell.length_c   1.000
_cell.angle_alpha   90.00
_cell.angle_beta   90.00
_cell.angle_gamma   90.00
#
_symmetry.space_group_name_H-M   'P 1'
#
loop_
_entity.id
_entity.type
_entity.pdbx_description
1 polymer ?
#
loop_
_entity_poly.entity_id
_entity_poly.type
_entity_poly.pdbx_seq_one_letter_code
_entity_poly.pdbx_strand_id
1 'polypeptide(L)'
;MRKLLAETQEIEQYLLHEMPASARLLFQARMLVAPALREKVRYQRKTLQLIRWLAREEKRRKLDDLLERLMKESSFHHSITSIFK
;
A
#
# COMPACT_ATOMS: atom_id res chain seq x y z
N MET A 1 17.62 -19.28 -5.84
CA MET A 1 17.19 -17.98 -5.28
C MET A 1 16.91 -16.91 -6.33
N ARG A 2 17.79 -16.63 -7.31
CA ARG A 2 17.56 -15.58 -8.34
C ARG A 2 16.21 -15.66 -9.08
N LYS A 3 15.75 -16.86 -9.44
CA LYS A 3 14.46 -17.06 -10.14
C LYS A 3 13.24 -16.65 -9.30
N LEU A 4 13.26 -16.94 -8.00
CA LEU A 4 12.17 -16.57 -7.09
C LEU A 4 12.09 -15.05 -6.92
N LEU A 5 13.25 -14.40 -6.79
CA LEU A 5 13.32 -12.94 -6.63
C LEU A 5 12.82 -12.22 -7.90
N ALA A 6 13.19 -12.71 -9.08
CA ALA A 6 12.70 -12.18 -10.35
C ALA A 6 11.18 -12.34 -10.52
N GLU A 7 10.62 -13.49 -10.11
CA GLU A 7 9.18 -13.73 -10.17
C GLU A 7 8.41 -12.82 -9.20
N THR A 8 8.90 -12.65 -7.98
CA THR A 8 8.31 -11.71 -7.01
C THR A 8 8.30 -10.27 -7.55
N GLN A 9 9.40 -9.82 -8.16
CA GLN A 9 9.48 -8.48 -8.76
C GLN A 9 8.52 -8.31 -9.94
N GLU A 10 8.41 -9.33 -10.81
CA GLU A 10 7.46 -9.32 -11.93
C GLU A 10 6.00 -9.22 -11.45
N ILE A 11 5.67 -9.95 -10.37
CA ILE A 11 4.34 -9.87 -9.73
C ILE A 11 4.09 -8.46 -9.17
N GLU A 12 5.08 -7.82 -8.54
CA GLU A 12 4.93 -6.46 -8.01
C GLU A 12 4.70 -5.44 -9.12
N GLN A 13 5.51 -5.47 -10.17
CA GLN A 13 5.32 -4.59 -11.33
C GLN A 13 3.92 -4.74 -11.93
N TYR A 14 3.40 -5.98 -11.98
CA TYR A 14 2.03 -6.24 -12.39
C TYR A 14 0.99 -5.63 -11.44
N LEU A 15 1.13 -5.86 -10.12
CA LEU A 15 0.18 -5.40 -9.10
C LEU A 15 0.22 -3.89 -8.85
N LEU A 16 1.36 -3.25 -9.10
CA LEU A 16 1.57 -1.80 -8.97
C LEU A 16 1.29 -1.04 -10.28
N HIS A 17 0.90 -1.74 -11.35
CA HIS A 17 0.65 -1.17 -12.67
C HIS A 17 1.88 -0.49 -13.31
N GLU A 18 3.07 -0.93 -12.94
CA GLU A 18 4.35 -0.43 -13.48
C GLU A 18 4.81 -1.22 -14.72
N MET A 19 4.13 -2.33 -15.02
CA MET A 19 4.43 -3.18 -16.16
C MET A 19 3.92 -2.56 -17.49
N PRO A 20 4.74 -2.55 -18.57
CA PRO A 20 4.30 -2.12 -19.89
C PRO A 20 3.09 -2.92 -20.40
N ALA A 21 2.23 -2.31 -21.22
CA ALA A 21 0.96 -2.91 -21.64
C ALA A 21 1.12 -4.29 -22.32
N SER A 22 2.12 -4.45 -23.19
CA SER A 22 2.42 -5.72 -23.87
C SER A 22 2.88 -6.81 -22.89
N ALA A 23 3.80 -6.48 -21.98
CA ALA A 23 4.25 -7.37 -20.93
C ALA A 23 3.10 -7.76 -19.98
N ARG A 24 2.21 -6.83 -19.67
CA ARG A 24 1.03 -7.06 -18.84
C ARG A 24 0.07 -8.09 -19.47
N LEU A 25 -0.18 -8.00 -20.77
CA LEU A 25 -1.02 -8.98 -21.49
C LEU A 25 -0.39 -10.37 -21.47
N LEU A 26 0.92 -10.47 -21.72
CA LEU A 26 1.64 -11.74 -21.65
C LEU A 26 1.60 -12.34 -20.24
N PHE A 27 1.78 -11.52 -19.21
CA PHE A 27 1.69 -11.95 -17.82
C PHE A 27 0.28 -12.45 -17.46
N GLN A 28 -0.77 -11.77 -17.95
CA GLN A 28 -2.15 -12.22 -17.80
C GLN A 28 -2.39 -13.58 -18.46
N ALA A 29 -1.89 -13.78 -19.69
CA ALA A 29 -1.97 -15.07 -20.36
C ALA A 29 -1.25 -16.17 -19.56
N ARG A 30 -0.06 -15.89 -19.01
CA ARG A 30 0.67 -16.82 -18.13
C ARG A 30 -0.14 -17.21 -16.89
N MET A 31 -0.83 -16.26 -16.26
CA MET A 31 -1.68 -16.56 -15.09
C MET A 31 -2.87 -17.47 -15.41
N LEU A 32 -3.36 -17.49 -16.66
CA LEU A 32 -4.43 -18.39 -17.08
C LEU A 32 -3.96 -19.85 -17.17
N VAL A 33 -2.73 -20.06 -17.65
CA VAL A 33 -2.16 -21.41 -17.87
C VAL A 33 -1.34 -21.93 -16.70
N ALA A 34 -0.91 -21.07 -15.77
CA ALA A 34 -0.10 -21.43 -14.61
C ALA A 34 -0.82 -21.10 -13.28
N PRO A 35 -1.61 -22.05 -12.72
CA PRO A 35 -2.36 -21.85 -11.47
C PRO A 35 -1.48 -21.44 -10.29
N ALA A 36 -0.25 -21.97 -10.21
CA ALA A 36 0.72 -21.62 -9.17
C ALA A 36 1.13 -20.13 -9.22
N LEU A 37 1.30 -19.57 -10.43
CA LEU A 37 1.59 -18.14 -10.59
C LEU A 37 0.41 -17.29 -10.11
N ARG A 38 -0.82 -17.66 -10.50
CA ARG A 38 -2.04 -16.98 -10.06
C ARG A 38 -2.19 -16.99 -8.54
N GLU A 39 -1.84 -18.10 -7.89
CA GLU A 39 -1.87 -18.21 -6.43
C GLU A 39 -0.84 -17.29 -5.77
N LYS A 40 0.40 -17.24 -6.27
CA LYS A 40 1.43 -16.30 -5.78
C LYS A 40 0.98 -14.85 -5.91
N VAL A 41 0.41 -14.47 -7.06
CA VAL A 41 -0.17 -13.14 -7.30
C VAL A 41 -1.26 -12.82 -6.28
N ARG A 42 -2.14 -13.80 -5.97
CA ARG A 42 -3.19 -13.64 -4.95
C ARG A 42 -2.60 -13.38 -3.57
N TYR A 43 -1.59 -14.13 -3.15
CA TYR A 43 -0.95 -13.94 -1.84
C TYR A 43 -0.23 -12.59 -1.77
N GLN A 44 0.54 -12.23 -2.79
CA GLN A 44 1.27 -10.97 -2.79
C GLN A 44 0.33 -9.75 -2.81
N ARG A 45 -0.82 -9.86 -3.50
CA ARG A 45 -1.88 -8.84 -3.43
C ARG A 45 -2.38 -8.66 -2.00
N LYS A 46 -2.64 -9.74 -1.26
CA LYS A 46 -3.06 -9.66 0.15
C LYS A 46 -1.97 -9.05 1.02
N THR A 47 -0.71 -9.43 0.81
CA THR A 47 0.44 -8.86 1.52
C THR A 47 0.53 -7.35 1.30
N LEU A 48 0.43 -6.87 0.05
CA LEU A 48 0.43 -5.44 -0.26
C LEU A 48 -0.75 -4.71 0.37
N GLN A 49 -1.93 -5.32 0.44
CA GLN A 49 -3.09 -4.75 1.12
C GLN A 49 -2.83 -4.58 2.63
N LEU A 50 -2.26 -5.59 3.29
CA LEU A 50 -1.88 -5.54 4.70
C LEU A 50 -0.84 -4.44 4.97
N ILE A 51 0.23 -4.39 4.16
CA ILE A 51 1.27 -3.35 4.27
C ILE A 51 0.64 -1.95 4.17
N ARG A 52 -0.22 -1.72 3.17
CA ARG A 52 -0.90 -0.42 2.98
C ARG A 52 -1.81 -0.08 4.15
N TRP A 53 -2.53 -1.06 4.69
CA TRP A 53 -3.41 -0.85 5.83
C TRP A 53 -2.62 -0.48 7.10
N LEU A 54 -1.59 -1.24 7.43
CA LEU A 54 -0.74 -0.99 8.59
C LEU A 54 0.00 0.36 8.48
N ALA A 55 0.53 0.68 7.30
CA ALA A 55 1.18 1.98 7.07
C ALA A 55 0.21 3.16 7.25
N ARG A 56 -1.06 3.01 6.86
CA ARG A 56 -2.09 4.03 7.12
C ARG A 56 -2.44 4.13 8.59
N GLU A 57 -2.54 3.00 9.28
CA GLU A 57 -2.81 2.99 10.71
C GLU A 57 -1.69 3.67 11.51
N GLU A 58 -0.42 3.41 11.15
CA GLU A 58 0.73 4.06 11.75
C GLU A 58 0.70 5.58 11.52
N LYS A 59 0.41 6.02 10.30
CA LYS A 59 0.27 7.46 9.99
C LYS A 59 -0.87 8.10 10.77
N ARG A 60 -2.00 7.41 10.92
CA ARG A 60 -3.13 7.91 11.72
C ARG A 60 -2.73 8.12 13.17
N ARG A 61 -2.11 7.11 13.80
CA ARG A 61 -1.60 7.22 15.19
C ARG A 61 -0.65 8.41 15.35
N LYS A 62 0.27 8.62 14.41
CA LYS A 62 1.19 9.77 14.42
C LYS A 62 0.45 11.11 14.32
N LEU A 63 -0.63 11.18 13.54
CA LEU A 63 -1.45 12.39 13.42
C LEU A 63 -2.25 12.65 14.71
N ASP A 64 -2.83 11.60 15.29
CA ASP A 64 -3.57 11.69 16.56
C ASP A 64 -2.64 12.18 17.69
N ASP A 65 -1.45 11.59 17.82
CA ASP A 65 -0.43 12.00 18.79
C ASP A 65 0.01 13.46 18.60
N LEU A 66 0.15 13.89 17.35
CA LEU A 66 0.54 15.26 17.01
C LEU A 66 -0.58 16.25 17.34
N LEU A 67 -1.83 15.90 17.02
CA LEU A 67 -3.01 16.70 17.35
C LEU A 67 -3.15 16.86 18.87
N GLU A 68 -3.02 15.77 19.64
CA GLU A 68 -3.08 15.83 21.10
C GLU A 68 -2.01 16.75 21.70
N ARG A 69 -0.80 16.78 21.11
CA ARG A 69 0.26 17.70 21.54
C ARG A 69 -0.08 19.15 21.21
N LEU A 70 -0.52 19.42 19.98
CA LEU A 70 -0.90 20.77 19.55
C LEU A 70 -2.09 21.32 20.35
N MET A 71 -3.05 20.48 20.72
CA MET A 71 -4.20 20.88 21.52
C MET A 71 -3.83 21.30 22.96
N LYS A 72 -2.63 20.93 23.45
CA LYS A 72 -2.10 21.43 24.73
C LYS A 72 -1.52 22.84 24.61
N GLU A 73 -1.22 23.30 23.40
CA GLU A 73 -0.76 24.66 23.15
C GLU A 73 -1.98 25.60 23.09
N SER A 74 -2.06 26.53 24.03
CA SER A 74 -3.21 27.43 24.19
C SER A 74 -3.47 28.30 22.95
N SER A 75 -2.42 28.74 22.25
CA SER A 75 -2.52 29.51 21.01
C SER A 75 -3.16 28.70 19.88
N PHE A 76 -2.70 27.45 19.68
CA PHE A 76 -3.26 26.55 18.67
C PHE A 76 -4.70 26.16 19.01
N HIS A 77 -4.97 25.78 20.26
CA HIS A 77 -6.30 25.42 20.73
C HIS A 77 -7.31 26.57 20.51
N HIS A 78 -6.93 27.80 20.86
CA HIS A 78 -7.81 28.96 20.66
C HIS A 78 -8.03 29.25 19.17
N SER A 79 -6.98 29.15 18.35
CA SER A 79 -7.05 29.35 16.90
C SER A 79 -7.94 28.32 16.20
N ILE A 80 -7.83 27.03 16.54
CA ILE A 80 -8.61 25.98 15.89
C ILE A 80 -10.09 26.02 16.33
N THR A 81 -10.36 26.30 17.61
CA THR A 81 -11.73 26.33 18.13
C THR A 81 -12.51 27.56 17.68
N SER A 82 -11.85 28.66 17.32
CA SER A 82 -12.52 29.85 16.77
C SER A 82 -13.03 29.65 15.35
N ILE A 83 -12.50 28.68 14.58
CA ILE A 83 -12.96 28.34 13.22
C ILE A 83 -14.36 27.71 13.23
N PHE A 84 -14.71 27.00 14.31
CA PHE A 84 -15.97 26.26 14.45
C PHE A 84 -17.02 27.00 15.30
N LYS A 85 -16.79 28.28 15.61
CA LYS A 85 -17.77 29.20 16.23
C LYS A 85 -18.43 30.04 15.15
#